data_AF-A0A0F5LV48-F1
#
_entry.id   AF-A0A0F5LV48-F1
#
_cell.length_a   1.000
_cell.length_b   1.000
_cell.length_c   1.000
_cell.angle_alpha   90.00
_cell.angle_beta   90.00
_cell.angle_gamma   90.00
#
_symmetry.space_group_name_H-M   'P 1'
#
loop_
_entity.id
_entity.type
_entity.pdbx_description
1 polymer ?
#
loop_
_entity_poly.entity_id
_entity_poly.type
_entity_poly.pdbx_seq_one_letter_code
_entity_poly.pdbx_strand_id
1 'polypeptide(L)'
;MQPQGLEIGAVRFGDGGSPFLSAPRLSEQLGVTQSELAKLIGIARNTLTAKTATRRVDAALSPIVRILAMAAEMAGDENRAVIWFKHQPIPGWAGKTAYDLVGDGKADQVLAYLEAVRSGVYA
;
A
#
# COMPACT_ATOMS: atom_id res chain seq x y z
N MET A 1 -24.42 2.71 -2.22
CA MET A 1 -23.26 2.48 -1.33
C MET A 1 -22.11 3.32 -1.86
N GLN A 2 -21.69 4.34 -1.10
CA GLN A 2 -20.65 5.29 -1.51
C GLN A 2 -19.24 4.71 -1.21
N PRO A 3 -18.25 4.88 -2.09
CA PRO A 3 -16.87 4.41 -1.87
C PRO A 3 -16.11 5.42 -0.98
N GLN A 4 -16.52 5.57 0.27
CA GLN A 4 -15.99 6.61 1.18
C GLN A 4 -14.62 6.23 1.79
N GLY A 5 -14.25 4.94 1.79
CA GLY A 5 -13.01 4.47 2.44
C GLY A 5 -11.72 4.74 1.65
N LEU A 6 -11.83 4.77 0.31
CA LEU A 6 -10.67 4.92 -0.56
C LEU A 6 -10.14 6.35 -0.60
N GLU A 7 -11.04 7.35 -0.50
CA GLU A 7 -10.67 8.76 -0.57
C GLU A 7 -9.89 9.21 0.67
N ILE A 8 -10.24 8.70 1.85
CA ILE A 8 -9.56 9.09 3.10
C ILE A 8 -8.13 8.52 3.15
N GLY A 9 -7.90 7.34 2.57
CA GLY A 9 -6.55 6.79 2.40
C GLY A 9 -5.70 7.67 1.48
N ALA A 10 -6.17 7.93 0.25
CA ALA A 10 -5.42 8.69 -0.75
C ALA A 10 -5.06 10.11 -0.30
N VAL A 11 -5.93 10.79 0.45
CA VAL A 11 -5.66 12.14 1.00
C VAL A 11 -4.49 12.13 1.99
N ARG A 12 -4.31 11.07 2.78
CA ARG A 12 -3.21 10.96 3.77
C ARG A 12 -1.85 10.74 3.10
N PHE A 13 -1.84 9.97 2.01
CA PHE A 13 -0.61 9.67 1.27
C PHE A 13 -0.32 10.69 0.16
N GLY A 14 -1.25 11.56 -0.20
CA GLY A 14 -1.06 12.60 -1.20
C GLY A 14 0.01 13.61 -0.81
N ASP A 15 0.63 14.27 -1.79
CA ASP A 15 1.41 15.47 -1.53
C ASP A 15 0.46 16.66 -1.31
N GLY A 16 0.69 17.50 -0.30
CA GLY A 16 -0.29 18.44 0.29
C GLY A 16 -0.79 19.57 -0.63
N GLY A 17 -1.53 19.22 -1.68
CA GLY A 17 -2.00 20.10 -2.77
C GLY A 17 -1.95 19.44 -4.17
N SER A 18 -1.45 18.21 -4.27
CA SER A 18 -1.32 17.43 -5.50
C SER A 18 -2.36 16.30 -5.50
N PRO A 19 -3.00 15.98 -6.65
CA PRO A 19 -3.87 14.80 -6.76
C PRO A 19 -3.08 13.48 -6.77
N PHE A 20 -1.76 13.52 -6.60
CA PHE A 20 -0.87 12.36 -6.69
C PHE A 20 -0.29 11.97 -5.33
N LEU A 21 -0.03 10.67 -5.17
CA LEU A 21 0.60 10.06 -4.02
C LEU A 21 2.06 10.50 -3.85
N SER A 22 2.45 10.71 -2.60
CA SER A 22 3.79 11.15 -2.18
C SER A 22 4.66 9.95 -1.81
N ALA A 23 5.64 9.64 -2.67
CA ALA A 23 6.62 8.59 -2.40
C ALA A 23 7.44 8.81 -1.11
N PRO A 24 7.89 10.04 -0.78
CA PRO A 24 8.58 10.28 0.49
C PRO A 24 7.72 9.97 1.71
N ARG A 25 6.46 10.44 1.75
CA ARG A 25 5.54 10.19 2.88
C ARG A 25 5.27 8.70 3.06
N LEU A 26 5.00 7.98 1.96
CA LEU A 26 4.77 6.54 2.05
C LEU A 26 6.03 5.79 2.51
N SER A 27 7.22 6.23 2.08
CA SER A 27 8.49 5.64 2.53
C SER A 27 8.70 5.82 4.03
N GLU A 28 8.45 7.03 4.54
CA GLU A 28 8.56 7.35 5.96
C GLU A 28 7.59 6.52 6.80
N GLN A 29 6.33 6.45 6.38
CA GLN A 29 5.30 5.67 7.07
C GLN A 29 5.60 4.17 7.10
N LEU A 30 6.11 3.62 5.99
CA LEU A 30 6.56 2.23 5.94
C LEU A 30 7.89 2.01 6.67
N GLY A 31 8.60 3.07 7.07
CA GLY A 31 9.95 2.98 7.65
C GLY A 31 10.93 2.29 6.70
N VAL A 32 10.85 2.62 5.40
CA VAL A 32 11.77 2.13 4.35
C VAL A 32 12.40 3.30 3.62
N THR A 33 13.53 3.07 2.98
CA THR A 33 14.14 4.08 2.11
C THR A 33 13.36 4.20 0.80
N GLN A 34 13.45 5.37 0.14
CA GLN A 34 12.87 5.55 -1.20
C GLN A 34 13.43 4.56 -2.23
N SER A 35 14.64 4.04 -2.03
CA SER A 35 15.22 3.02 -2.91
C SER A 35 14.55 1.67 -2.73
N GLU A 36 14.23 1.30 -1.49
CA GLU A 36 13.47 0.09 -1.17
C GLU A 36 12.03 0.22 -1.65
N LEU A 37 11.41 1.39 -1.46
CA LEU A 37 10.07 1.64 -1.99
C LEU A 37 10.06 1.51 -3.52
N ALA A 38 11.02 2.11 -4.23
CA ALA A 38 11.13 1.99 -5.69
C ALA A 38 11.24 0.52 -6.14
N LYS A 39 12.04 -0.30 -5.44
CA LYS A 39 12.14 -1.74 -5.69
C LYS A 39 10.82 -2.45 -5.43
N LEU A 40 10.15 -2.14 -4.31
CA LEU A 40 8.88 -2.73 -3.91
C LEU A 40 7.79 -2.53 -4.97
N ILE A 41 7.74 -1.34 -5.59
CA ILE A 41 6.77 -1.03 -6.65
C ILE A 41 7.31 -1.28 -8.07
N GLY A 42 8.50 -1.89 -8.21
CA GLY A 42 9.05 -2.30 -9.50
C GLY A 42 9.46 -1.16 -10.43
N ILE A 43 9.84 0.01 -9.91
CA ILE A 43 10.33 1.14 -10.73
C ILE A 43 11.76 1.54 -10.38
N ALA A 44 12.46 2.19 -11.31
CA ALA A 44 13.79 2.72 -11.04
C ALA A 44 13.71 3.92 -10.07
N ARG A 45 14.69 4.06 -9.17
CA ARG A 45 14.77 5.19 -8.22
C ARG A 45 14.70 6.55 -8.92
N ASN A 46 15.37 6.71 -10.06
CA ASN A 46 15.34 7.96 -10.83
C ASN A 46 13.92 8.26 -11.37
N THR A 47 13.14 7.22 -11.67
CA THR A 47 11.74 7.37 -12.09
C THR A 47 10.86 7.79 -10.91
N LEU A 48 11.12 7.27 -9.70
CA LEU A 48 10.38 7.65 -8.49
C LEU A 48 10.43 9.17 -8.21
N THR A 49 11.59 9.80 -8.48
CA THR A 49 11.81 11.23 -8.23
C THR A 49 11.54 12.12 -9.44
N ALA A 50 11.24 11.54 -10.62
CA ALA A 50 11.07 12.31 -11.85
C ALA A 50 9.68 12.96 -11.92
N LYS A 51 9.61 14.29 -12.05
CA LYS A 51 8.34 15.04 -12.21
C LYS A 51 7.52 14.60 -13.44
N THR A 52 8.16 14.11 -14.49
CA THR A 52 7.49 13.60 -15.69
C THR A 52 6.86 12.22 -15.47
N ALA A 53 7.28 11.49 -14.44
CA ALA A 53 6.81 10.14 -14.14
C ALA A 53 5.73 10.11 -13.04
N THR A 54 5.25 11.26 -12.55
CA THR A 54 4.32 11.35 -11.41
C THR A 54 3.10 10.45 -11.56
N ARG A 55 2.45 10.41 -12.74
CA ARG A 55 1.29 9.53 -12.99
C ARG A 55 1.65 8.03 -12.91
N ARG A 56 2.85 7.66 -13.38
CA ARG A 56 3.33 6.27 -13.31
C ARG A 56 3.67 5.87 -11.89
N VAL A 57 4.32 6.77 -11.14
CA VAL A 57 4.65 6.60 -9.73
C VAL A 57 3.35 6.45 -8.92
N ASP A 58 2.39 7.34 -9.13
CA ASP A 58 1.08 7.31 -8.49
C ASP A 58 0.36 5.97 -8.71
N ALA A 59 0.26 5.52 -9.96
CA ALA A 59 -0.33 4.22 -10.29
C ALA A 59 0.41 3.04 -9.61
N ALA A 60 1.73 3.12 -9.48
CA ALA A 60 2.54 2.08 -8.87
C ALA A 60 2.47 2.08 -7.33
N LEU A 61 2.24 3.24 -6.71
CA LEU A 61 2.01 3.37 -5.26
C LEU A 61 0.58 3.01 -4.86
N SER A 62 -0.39 3.17 -5.78
CA SER A 62 -1.81 2.99 -5.50
C SER A 62 -2.16 1.64 -4.84
N PRO A 63 -1.67 0.47 -5.30
CA PRO A 63 -1.99 -0.80 -4.65
C PRO A 63 -1.57 -0.85 -3.18
N ILE A 64 -0.39 -0.32 -2.83
CA ILE A 64 0.11 -0.29 -1.45
C ILE A 64 -0.80 0.57 -0.58
N VAL A 65 -1.14 1.77 -1.06
CA VAL A 65 -2.03 2.70 -0.34
C VAL A 65 -3.40 2.08 -0.11
N ARG A 66 -3.95 1.37 -1.11
CA ARG A 66 -5.24 0.68 -0.97
C ARG A 66 -5.19 -0.44 0.07
N ILE A 67 -4.12 -1.23 0.09
CA ILE A 67 -3.90 -2.28 1.10
C ILE A 67 -3.83 -1.66 2.49
N LEU A 68 -3.01 -0.62 2.68
CA LEU A 68 -2.86 0.06 3.97
C LEU A 68 -4.16 0.70 4.45
N ALA A 69 -4.90 1.35 3.55
CA ALA A 69 -6.19 1.96 3.88
C ALA A 69 -7.20 0.92 4.36
N MET A 70 -7.35 -0.19 3.63
CA MET A 70 -8.31 -1.23 4.00
C MET A 70 -7.88 -1.96 5.28
N ALA A 71 -6.58 -2.22 5.45
CA ALA A 71 -6.05 -2.79 6.69
C ALA A 71 -6.25 -1.84 7.88
N ALA A 72 -6.08 -0.52 7.70
CA ALA A 72 -6.31 0.48 8.75
C ALA A 72 -7.79 0.57 9.13
N GLU A 73 -8.71 0.51 8.17
CA GLU A 73 -10.14 0.45 8.44
C GLU A 73 -10.52 -0.78 9.29
N MET A 74 -9.93 -1.93 8.97
CA MET A 74 -10.19 -3.18 9.71
C MET A 74 -9.52 -3.20 11.10
N ALA A 75 -8.32 -2.66 11.21
CA ALA A 75 -7.55 -2.64 12.47
C ALA A 75 -7.93 -1.48 13.41
N GLY A 76 -8.59 -0.45 12.87
CA GLY A 76 -8.92 0.80 13.57
C GLY A 76 -7.73 1.72 13.83
N ASP A 77 -6.53 1.36 13.38
CA ASP A 77 -5.30 2.12 13.60
C ASP A 77 -4.31 1.95 12.45
N GLU A 78 -3.72 3.06 12.01
CA GLU A 78 -2.83 3.12 10.85
C GLU A 78 -1.46 2.51 11.14
N ASN A 79 -0.92 2.69 12.35
CA ASN A 79 0.34 2.06 12.74
C ASN A 79 0.20 0.54 12.77
N ARG A 80 -0.94 0.03 13.25
CA ARG A 80 -1.26 -1.40 13.19
C ARG A 80 -1.31 -1.91 11.76
N ALA A 81 -1.88 -1.16 10.83
CA ALA A 81 -1.90 -1.53 9.41
C ALA A 81 -0.50 -1.64 8.82
N VAL A 82 0.39 -0.69 9.12
CA VAL A 82 1.79 -0.73 8.69
C VAL A 82 2.54 -1.92 9.29
N ILE A 83 2.37 -2.17 10.60
CA ILE A 83 2.99 -3.30 11.29
C ILE A 83 2.51 -4.61 10.67
N TRP A 84 1.20 -4.75 10.46
CA TRP A 84 0.61 -5.91 9.80
C TRP A 84 1.20 -6.10 8.39
N PHE A 85 1.23 -5.04 7.59
CA PHE A 85 1.71 -5.08 6.22
C PHE A 85 3.15 -5.61 6.11
N LYS A 86 4.02 -5.21 7.04
CA LYS A 86 5.45 -5.56 7.02
C LYS A 86 5.79 -6.85 7.73
N HIS A 87 5.06 -7.21 8.78
CA HIS A 87 5.51 -8.22 9.74
C HIS A 87 4.54 -9.38 9.92
N GLN A 88 3.26 -9.21 9.55
CA GLN A 88 2.29 -10.28 9.74
C GLN A 88 2.24 -11.19 8.50
N PRO A 89 2.52 -12.50 8.64
CA PRO A 89 2.39 -13.43 7.54
C PRO A 89 0.92 -13.62 7.16
N ILE A 90 0.64 -13.71 5.86
CA ILE A 90 -0.71 -13.98 5.37
C ILE A 90 -0.92 -15.51 5.30
N PRO A 91 -1.94 -16.06 5.98
CA PRO A 91 -2.28 -17.48 5.91
C PRO A 91 -2.49 -17.94 4.47
N GLY A 92 -1.85 -19.04 4.06
CA GLY A 92 -1.95 -19.56 2.69
C GLY A 92 -0.84 -19.10 1.74
N TRP A 93 0.05 -18.18 2.14
CA TRP A 93 1.19 -17.72 1.33
C TRP A 93 2.56 -18.14 1.91
N ALA A 94 2.64 -19.33 2.49
CA ALA A 94 3.90 -19.92 2.97
C ALA A 94 4.73 -19.00 3.90
N GLY A 95 4.04 -18.24 4.76
CA GLY A 95 4.69 -17.30 5.69
C GLY A 95 5.08 -15.94 5.11
N LYS A 96 4.73 -15.65 3.84
CA LYS A 96 4.97 -14.34 3.24
C LYS A 96 4.07 -13.26 3.83
N THR A 97 4.63 -12.07 4.00
CA THR A 97 3.90 -10.88 4.44
C THR A 97 3.24 -10.16 3.26
N ALA A 98 2.36 -9.20 3.54
CA ALA A 98 1.80 -8.34 2.50
C ALA A 98 2.91 -7.58 1.75
N TYR A 99 3.95 -7.13 2.46
CA TYR A 99 5.14 -6.50 1.87
C TYR A 99 5.83 -7.40 0.86
N ASP A 100 6.07 -8.68 1.22
CA ASP A 100 6.70 -9.65 0.32
C ASP A 100 5.84 -9.91 -0.92
N LEU A 101 4.53 -10.05 -0.74
CA LEU A 101 3.60 -10.30 -1.83
C LEU A 101 3.48 -9.11 -2.77
N VAL A 102 3.51 -7.88 -2.26
CA VAL A 102 3.57 -6.68 -3.09
C VAL A 102 4.88 -6.66 -3.89
N GLY A 103 6.02 -6.98 -3.28
CA GLY A 103 7.31 -7.07 -3.97
C GLY A 103 7.33 -8.15 -5.07
N ASP A 104 6.58 -9.24 -4.89
CA ASP A 104 6.36 -10.28 -5.89
C ASP A 104 5.36 -9.89 -7.00
N GLY A 105 4.80 -8.67 -6.98
CA GLY A 105 3.77 -8.23 -7.93
C GLY A 105 2.38 -8.84 -7.67
N LYS A 106 2.13 -9.35 -6.46
CA LYS A 106 0.86 -10.00 -6.05
C LYS A 106 -0.02 -9.10 -5.19
N ALA A 107 0.06 -7.78 -5.36
CA ALA A 107 -0.72 -6.81 -4.59
C ALA A 107 -2.23 -7.05 -4.70
N ASP A 108 -2.74 -7.43 -5.88
CA ASP A 108 -4.16 -7.76 -6.07
C ASP A 108 -4.62 -8.96 -5.23
N GLN A 109 -3.74 -9.94 -4.99
CA GLN A 109 -4.07 -11.08 -4.13
C GLN A 109 -4.20 -10.66 -2.66
N VAL A 110 -3.37 -9.73 -2.20
CA VAL A 110 -3.47 -9.16 -0.85
C VAL A 110 -4.77 -8.39 -0.68
N LEU A 111 -5.15 -7.58 -1.68
CA LEU A 111 -6.43 -6.87 -1.68
C LEU A 111 -7.62 -7.84 -1.65
N ALA A 112 -7.60 -8.89 -2.48
CA ALA A 112 -8.64 -9.91 -2.51
C ALA A 112 -8.73 -10.67 -1.18
N TYR A 113 -7.60 -10.97 -0.55
CA TYR A 113 -7.56 -11.58 0.78
C TYR A 113 -8.23 -10.70 1.83
N LEU A 114 -7.81 -9.43 1.92
CA LEU A 114 -8.38 -8.49 2.88
C LEU A 114 -9.89 -8.29 2.65
N GLU A 115 -10.35 -8.29 1.39
CA GLU A 115 -11.77 -8.19 1.06
C GLU A 115 -12.55 -9.41 1.56
N ALA A 116 -12.01 -10.61 1.34
CA ALA A 116 -12.62 -11.85 1.80
C ALA A 116 -12.68 -11.95 3.34
N VAL A 117 -11.64 -11.46 4.03
CA VAL A 117 -11.64 -11.34 5.49
C VAL A 117 -12.69 -10.31 5.94
N ARG A 118 -12.76 -9.15 5.29
CA ARG A 118 -13.75 -8.11 5.61
C ARG A 118 -15.19 -8.58 5.40
N SER A 119 -15.46 -9.38 4.37
CA SER A 119 -16.80 -9.93 4.10
C SER A 119 -17.15 -11.12 5.00
N GLY A 120 -16.28 -11.54 5.92
CA GLY A 120 -16.50 -12.70 6.79
C GLY A 120 -16.43 -14.06 6.09
N VAL A 121 -15.83 -14.11 4.90
CA VAL A 121 -15.66 -15.35 4.12
C VAL A 121 -14.46 -16.17 4.63
N TYR A 122 -13.53 -15.52 5.35
CA TYR A 122 -12.49 -16.18 6.16
C TYR A 122 -12.81 -15.98 7.65
N ALA A 123 -13.34 -17.01 8.29
CA ALA A 123 -13.48 -17.15 9.75
C ALA A 123 -13.26 -18.62 10.13
#